data_AF-A0A1E7EPC0-F1
#
_entry.id   AF-A0A1E7EPC0-F1
#
_cell.length_a   1.000
_cell.length_b   1.000
_cell.length_c   1.000
_cell.angle_alpha   90.00
_cell.angle_beta   90.00
_cell.angle_gamma   90.00
#
_symmetry.space_group_name_H-M   'P 1'
#
loop_
_entity.id
_entity.type
_entity.pdbx_description
1 polymer ?
#
loop_
_entity_poly.entity_id
_entity_poly.type
_entity_poly.pdbx_seq_one_letter_code
_entity_poly.pdbx_strand_id
1 'polypeptide(L)'
;MLQKGLSNLKIPLEDKVEEIAKLLGLKKVGWIFGHPPREDGLVFTAAEIIMAAELQLEAAGGIEETPFVTIKVVKGKDGTVGVEAFQVSQQCMAMAAEEALEIGTDLGVCKVNETFSAIQEGKESKTIDNNFFLTVVPIVQHTSEVFVSQFPRVNRDLDDRMPSKDELKRQLSKSGTSGWNFIDLLSDFNLLIYLTEYLDITADYPKICQSVTDRTIPLDDGYKIIITSMAGIDGAY
;
A
#
# COMPACT_ATOMS: atom_id res chain seq x y z
N MET A 1 10.25 0.96 28.32
CA MET A 1 10.17 0.14 27.09
C MET A 1 9.62 1.01 25.99
N LEU A 2 10.40 1.33 24.96
CA LEU A 2 9.92 2.07 23.80
C LEU A 2 8.99 1.17 23.00
N GLN A 3 7.73 1.58 22.86
CA GLN A 3 6.74 0.93 21.99
C GLN A 3 7.28 1.06 20.56
N LYS A 4 7.82 -0.04 20.01
CA LYS A 4 8.20 -0.12 18.59
C LYS A 4 6.93 -0.24 17.76
N GLY A 5 6.19 0.86 17.63
CA GLY A 5 5.02 0.99 16.77
C GLY A 5 5.31 1.91 15.59
N LEU A 6 4.65 1.67 14.46
CA LEU A 6 4.57 2.65 13.38
C LEU A 6 3.70 3.81 13.88
N SER A 7 4.15 5.05 13.66
CA SER A 7 3.32 6.23 13.85
C SER A 7 2.99 6.80 12.47
N ASN A 8 1.71 7.09 12.25
CA ASN A 8 1.24 7.68 10.99
C ASN A 8 1.71 9.13 10.94
N LEU A 9 2.85 9.35 10.28
CA LEU A 9 3.28 10.69 9.88
C LEU A 9 2.37 11.16 8.73
N LYS A 10 2.07 12.46 8.67
CA LYS A 10 1.36 13.05 7.54
C LYS A 10 2.06 12.64 6.25
N ILE A 11 1.36 11.95 5.35
CA ILE A 11 1.93 11.45 4.10
C ILE A 11 2.12 12.65 3.17
N PRO A 12 3.35 13.14 2.96
CA PRO A 12 3.57 14.16 1.95
C PRO A 12 3.24 13.50 0.61
N LEU A 13 2.31 14.10 -0.16
CA LEU A 13 1.82 13.64 -1.47
C LEU A 13 0.60 12.70 -1.50
N GLU A 14 -0.12 12.49 -0.40
CA GLU A 14 -1.33 11.64 -0.38
C GLU A 14 -2.33 11.99 -1.50
N ASP A 15 -2.76 13.25 -1.59
CA ASP A 15 -3.68 13.72 -2.63
C ASP A 15 -3.17 13.45 -4.06
N LYS A 16 -1.86 13.56 -4.27
CA LYS A 16 -1.24 13.30 -5.58
C LYS A 16 -1.28 11.81 -5.92
N VAL A 17 -0.99 10.96 -4.94
CA VAL A 17 -1.01 9.50 -5.09
C VAL A 17 -2.43 9.03 -5.42
N GLU A 18 -3.44 9.58 -4.74
CA GLU A 18 -4.84 9.25 -5.00
C GLU A 18 -5.30 9.67 -6.39
N GLU A 19 -4.99 10.89 -6.83
CA GLU A 19 -5.39 11.36 -8.15
C GLU A 19 -4.69 10.58 -9.28
N ILE A 20 -3.40 10.26 -9.13
CA ILE A 20 -2.68 9.40 -10.09
C ILE A 20 -3.29 8.01 -10.14
N ALA A 21 -3.57 7.39 -8.97
CA ALA A 21 -4.20 6.08 -8.92
C ALA A 21 -5.54 6.09 -9.67
N LYS A 22 -6.38 7.10 -9.44
CA LYS A 22 -7.66 7.28 -10.12
C LYS A 22 -7.50 7.44 -11.64
N LEU A 23 -6.56 8.26 -12.11
CA LEU A 23 -6.27 8.42 -13.54
C LEU A 23 -5.77 7.13 -14.20
N LEU A 24 -5.13 6.25 -13.44
CA LEU A 24 -4.71 4.92 -13.87
C LEU A 24 -5.81 3.85 -13.72
N GLY A 25 -7.01 4.21 -13.25
CA GLY A 25 -8.09 3.27 -12.97
C GLY A 25 -7.83 2.34 -11.78
N LEU A 26 -6.89 2.71 -10.91
CA LEU A 26 -6.53 2.00 -9.68
C LEU A 26 -7.30 2.56 -8.49
N LYS A 27 -7.37 1.78 -7.41
CA LYS A 27 -7.90 2.20 -6.12
C LYS A 27 -7.07 1.62 -4.97
N LYS A 28 -7.13 2.25 -3.80
CA LYS A 28 -6.58 1.71 -2.55
C LYS A 28 -7.34 0.42 -2.21
N VAL A 29 -6.67 -0.72 -2.26
CA VAL A 29 -7.27 -2.06 -1.99
C VAL A 29 -6.77 -2.70 -0.70
N GLY A 30 -5.95 -2.00 0.07
CA GLY A 30 -5.41 -2.56 1.29
C GLY A 30 -4.21 -1.80 1.81
N TRP A 31 -3.62 -2.39 2.83
CA TRP A 31 -2.36 -1.95 3.41
C TRP A 31 -1.47 -3.15 3.71
N ILE A 32 -0.17 -2.88 3.85
CA ILE A 32 0.83 -3.88 4.12
C ILE A 32 1.74 -3.40 5.24
N PHE A 33 1.98 -4.26 6.22
CA PHE A 33 2.93 -4.00 7.29
C PHE A 33 3.80 -5.22 7.54
N GLY A 34 4.95 -4.98 8.18
CA GLY A 34 5.83 -6.05 8.61
C GLY A 34 6.34 -5.82 10.01
N HIS A 35 6.66 -6.92 10.69
CA HIS A 35 7.16 -6.90 12.06
C HIS A 35 8.23 -7.99 12.26
N PRO A 36 9.13 -7.83 13.25
CA PRO A 36 10.04 -8.91 13.62
C PRO A 36 9.27 -10.12 14.17
N PRO A 37 9.86 -11.33 14.19
CA PRO A 37 9.23 -12.51 14.79
C PRO A 37 8.62 -12.23 16.16
N ARG A 38 7.39 -12.71 16.37
CA ARG A 38 6.64 -12.61 17.62
C ARG A 38 6.52 -13.98 18.29
N GLU A 39 5.95 -14.00 19.49
CA GLU A 39 5.57 -15.22 20.18
C GLU A 39 4.59 -16.05 19.34
N ASP A 40 4.66 -17.36 19.49
CA ASP A 40 3.81 -18.28 18.74
C ASP A 40 2.33 -18.02 19.06
N GLY A 41 1.48 -17.95 18.03
CA GLY A 41 0.05 -17.67 18.16
C GLY A 41 -0.34 -16.18 18.11
N LEU A 42 0.61 -15.25 18.28
CA LEU A 42 0.34 -13.81 18.13
C LEU A 42 0.38 -13.40 16.64
N VAL A 43 -0.76 -13.55 15.96
CA VAL A 43 -0.89 -13.18 14.55
C VAL A 43 -0.91 -11.66 14.41
N PHE A 44 -1.87 -10.99 15.04
CA PHE A 44 -2.03 -9.54 15.09
C PHE A 44 -2.08 -9.08 16.56
N THR A 45 -1.51 -7.91 16.84
CA THR A 45 -1.72 -7.21 18.11
C THR A 45 -3.06 -6.51 18.15
N ALA A 46 -3.56 -6.15 19.33
CA ALA A 46 -4.80 -5.37 19.47
C ALA A 46 -4.78 -4.07 18.65
N ALA A 47 -3.64 -3.38 18.62
CA ALA A 47 -3.45 -2.17 17.83
C ALA A 47 -3.58 -2.42 16.31
N GLU A 48 -3.06 -3.56 15.83
CA GLU A 48 -3.16 -3.93 14.42
C GLU A 48 -4.56 -4.41 14.03
N ILE A 49 -5.29 -5.06 14.95
CA ILE A 49 -6.71 -5.40 14.78
C ILE A 49 -7.54 -4.13 14.61
N ILE A 50 -7.39 -3.17 15.53
CA ILE A 50 -8.15 -1.92 15.52
C ILE A 50 -7.81 -1.12 14.25
N MET A 51 -6.51 -0.97 13.93
CA MET A 51 -6.06 -0.31 12.69
C MET A 51 -6.63 -0.99 11.44
N ALA A 52 -6.59 -2.33 11.36
CA ALA A 52 -7.16 -3.05 10.23
C ALA A 52 -8.68 -2.82 10.12
N ALA A 53 -9.40 -2.79 11.24
CA ALA A 53 -10.82 -2.52 11.27
C ALA A 53 -11.17 -1.09 10.83
N GLU A 54 -10.45 -0.09 11.34
CA GLU A 54 -10.63 1.32 10.96
C GLU A 54 -10.37 1.54 9.46
N LEU A 55 -9.27 1.01 8.93
CA LEU A 55 -8.95 1.12 7.50
C LEU A 55 -9.97 0.38 6.62
N GLN A 56 -10.47 -0.78 7.07
CA GLN A 56 -11.49 -1.54 6.37
C GLN A 56 -12.85 -0.83 6.40
N LEU A 57 -13.22 -0.21 7.53
CA LEU A 57 -14.42 0.64 7.68
C LEU A 57 -14.37 1.84 6.74
N GLU A 58 -13.24 2.56 6.72
CA GLU A 58 -13.01 3.71 5.84
C GLU A 58 -13.18 3.30 4.37
N ALA A 59 -12.53 2.20 3.96
CA ALA A 59 -12.59 1.71 2.59
C ALA A 59 -13.98 1.20 2.18
N ALA A 60 -14.76 0.67 3.13
CA ALA A 60 -16.12 0.20 2.91
C ALA A 60 -17.16 1.33 2.96
N GLY A 61 -16.84 2.46 3.60
CA GLY A 61 -17.81 3.52 3.90
C GLY A 61 -18.80 3.14 5.02
N GLY A 62 -18.42 2.21 5.91
CA GLY A 62 -19.28 1.68 6.97
C GLY A 62 -19.03 0.19 7.24
N ILE A 63 -19.97 -0.46 7.92
CA ILE A 63 -19.91 -1.90 8.27
C ILE A 63 -20.45 -2.72 7.09
N GLU A 64 -19.72 -2.71 5.98
CA GLU A 64 -20.09 -3.37 4.73
C GLU A 64 -18.96 -4.28 4.22
N GLU A 65 -19.30 -5.22 3.32
CA GLU A 65 -18.27 -6.01 2.63
C GLU A 65 -17.39 -5.11 1.76
N THR A 66 -16.08 -5.39 1.75
CA THR A 66 -15.10 -4.62 0.98
C THR A 66 -14.00 -5.52 0.46
N PRO A 67 -13.38 -5.21 -0.69
CA PRO A 67 -12.17 -5.90 -1.14
C PRO A 67 -10.91 -5.41 -0.41
N PHE A 68 -11.02 -4.54 0.58
CA PHE A 68 -9.88 -4.01 1.32
C PHE A 68 -9.21 -5.11 2.15
N VAL A 69 -7.91 -5.31 1.96
CA VAL A 69 -7.14 -6.37 2.64
C VAL A 69 -6.00 -5.82 3.49
N THR A 70 -5.65 -6.57 4.53
CA THR A 70 -4.46 -6.34 5.36
C THR A 70 -3.42 -7.41 5.06
N ILE A 71 -2.23 -7.00 4.62
CA ILE A 71 -1.12 -7.92 4.36
C ILE A 71 -0.08 -7.81 5.48
N LYS A 72 0.24 -8.94 6.08
CA LYS A 72 1.28 -9.09 7.09
C LYS A 72 2.50 -9.77 6.47
N VAL A 73 3.68 -9.16 6.65
CA VAL A 73 4.97 -9.69 6.19
C VAL A 73 5.88 -9.94 7.38
N VAL A 74 6.34 -11.18 7.54
CA VAL A 74 7.22 -11.58 8.65
C VAL A 74 8.42 -12.33 8.11
N LYS A 75 9.62 -11.98 8.59
CA LYS A 75 10.82 -12.77 8.29
C LYS A 75 10.91 -13.93 9.29
N GLY A 76 10.86 -15.16 8.80
CA GLY A 76 11.07 -16.38 9.57
C GLY A 76 12.48 -16.47 10.18
N LYS A 77 12.63 -17.32 11.19
CA LYS A 77 13.91 -17.54 11.91
C LYS A 77 14.99 -18.14 11.00
N ASP A 78 14.58 -18.86 9.95
CA ASP A 78 15.42 -19.45 8.90
C ASP A 78 15.76 -18.46 7.76
N GLY A 79 15.28 -17.22 7.85
CA GLY A 79 15.46 -16.20 6.82
C GLY A 79 14.42 -16.23 5.70
N THR A 80 13.46 -17.16 5.72
CA THR A 80 12.32 -17.15 4.80
C THR A 80 11.40 -15.95 5.08
N VAL A 81 10.60 -15.54 4.10
CA VAL A 81 9.62 -14.47 4.28
C VAL A 81 8.23 -15.07 4.21
N GLY A 82 7.49 -15.00 5.31
CA GLY A 82 6.08 -15.31 5.40
C GLY A 82 5.26 -14.11 4.97
N VAL A 83 4.32 -14.32 4.06
CA VAL A 83 3.33 -13.33 3.63
C VAL A 83 1.96 -13.93 3.86
N GLU A 84 1.14 -13.25 4.64
CA GLU A 84 -0.22 -13.67 4.96
C GLU A 84 -1.16 -12.49 4.74
N ALA A 85 -2.37 -12.77 4.23
CA ALA A 85 -3.38 -11.75 3.96
C ALA A 85 -4.64 -12.04 4.78
N PHE A 86 -5.23 -10.96 5.31
CA PHE A 86 -6.38 -11.02 6.19
C PHE A 86 -7.39 -9.92 5.86
N GLN A 87 -8.63 -10.18 6.24
CA GLN A 87 -9.63 -9.16 6.53
C GLN A 87 -10.05 -9.32 7.98
N VAL A 88 -10.56 -8.25 8.58
CA VAL A 88 -11.27 -8.39 9.84
C VAL A 88 -12.74 -8.72 9.59
N SER A 89 -13.37 -9.43 10.51
CA SER A 89 -14.79 -9.75 10.44
C SER A 89 -15.66 -8.49 10.54
N GLN A 90 -16.88 -8.53 10.00
CA GLN A 90 -17.84 -7.43 10.17
C GLN A 90 -18.17 -7.16 11.64
N GLN A 91 -18.10 -8.19 12.50
CA GLN A 91 -18.21 -8.01 13.96
C GLN A 91 -17.06 -7.15 14.51
N CYS A 92 -15.83 -7.38 14.06
CA CYS A 92 -14.69 -6.53 14.43
C CYS A 92 -14.90 -5.09 13.97
N MET A 93 -15.36 -4.90 12.73
CA MET A 93 -15.69 -3.58 12.19
C MET A 93 -16.75 -2.87 13.04
N ALA A 94 -17.84 -3.57 13.39
CA ALA A 94 -18.90 -3.01 14.23
C ALA A 94 -18.39 -2.61 15.63
N MET A 95 -17.56 -3.46 16.24
CA MET A 95 -16.98 -3.16 17.55
C MET A 95 -15.98 -2.00 17.51
N ALA A 96 -15.19 -1.87 16.44
CA ALA A 96 -14.29 -0.73 16.26
C ALA A 96 -15.05 0.57 16.00
N ALA A 97 -16.10 0.54 15.17
CA ALA A 97 -16.93 1.71 14.84
C ALA A 97 -17.63 2.32 16.07
N GLU A 98 -17.98 1.48 17.05
CA GLU A 98 -18.61 1.88 18.32
C GLU A 98 -17.58 2.12 19.44
N GLU A 99 -16.28 2.13 19.13
CA GLU A 99 -15.18 2.28 20.11
C GLU A 99 -15.24 1.26 21.26
N ALA A 100 -15.77 0.05 20.98
CA ALA A 100 -15.93 -1.02 21.95
C ALA A 100 -14.62 -1.81 22.19
N LEU A 101 -13.60 -1.60 21.36
CA LEU A 101 -12.28 -2.26 21.46
C LEU A 101 -11.22 -1.28 21.98
N GLU A 102 -10.48 -1.71 22.99
CA GLU A 102 -9.38 -0.96 23.60
C GLU A 102 -8.07 -1.75 23.54
N ILE A 103 -6.95 -1.04 23.47
CA ILE A 103 -5.61 -1.63 23.59
C ILE A 103 -5.33 -1.90 25.07
N GLY A 104 -5.18 -3.18 25.42
CA GLY A 104 -4.79 -3.63 26.75
C GLY A 104 -3.28 -3.81 26.93
N THR A 105 -2.88 -4.41 28.06
CA THR A 105 -1.49 -4.81 28.32
C THR A 105 -1.09 -6.10 27.62
N ASP A 106 -2.06 -6.99 27.39
CA ASP A 106 -1.88 -8.20 26.61
C ASP A 106 -2.10 -7.88 25.13
N LEU A 107 -1.10 -8.15 24.31
CA LEU A 107 -1.13 -7.82 22.89
C LEU A 107 -2.01 -8.77 22.08
N GLY A 108 -2.23 -10.01 22.56
CA GLY A 108 -2.98 -11.04 21.85
C GLY A 108 -4.49 -10.93 21.97
N VAL A 109 -4.98 -9.97 22.76
CA VAL A 109 -6.40 -9.75 22.99
C VAL A 109 -6.76 -8.27 22.88
N CYS A 110 -7.94 -7.96 22.37
CA CYS A 110 -8.54 -6.64 22.51
C CYS A 110 -9.30 -6.58 23.84
N LYS A 111 -9.11 -5.52 24.63
CA LYS A 111 -9.95 -5.27 25.80
C LYS A 111 -11.30 -4.74 25.32
N VAL A 112 -12.37 -5.15 26.00
CA VAL A 112 -13.71 -4.62 25.75
C VAL A 112 -13.92 -3.39 26.63
N ASN A 113 -14.33 -2.29 26.03
CA ASN A 113 -14.68 -1.07 26.75
C ASN A 113 -15.77 -1.38 27.81
N GLU A 114 -15.65 -0.79 29.00
CA GLU A 114 -16.50 -1.10 30.16
C GLU A 114 -17.99 -0.79 29.94
N THR A 115 -18.32 0.08 28.98
CA THR A 115 -19.71 0.37 28.60
C THR A 115 -20.34 -0.72 27.74
N PHE A 116 -19.56 -1.71 27.29
CA PHE A 116 -20.00 -2.82 26.46
C PHE A 116 -19.85 -4.16 27.17
N SER A 117 -20.65 -5.13 26.73
CA SER A 117 -20.53 -6.53 27.12
C SER A 117 -20.21 -7.36 25.89
N ALA A 118 -19.20 -8.22 25.98
CA ALA A 118 -18.90 -9.20 24.95
C ALA A 118 -19.18 -10.61 25.48
N ILE A 119 -19.66 -11.48 24.59
CA ILE A 119 -19.80 -12.91 24.86
C ILE A 119 -18.84 -13.64 23.93
N GLN A 120 -17.90 -14.36 24.51
CA GLN A 120 -16.97 -15.22 23.79
C GLN A 120 -17.27 -16.65 24.21
N GLU A 121 -17.58 -17.50 23.22
CA GLU A 121 -17.89 -18.93 23.44
C GLU A 121 -18.99 -19.17 24.50
N GLY A 122 -20.01 -18.31 24.51
CA GLY A 122 -21.16 -18.42 25.42
C GLY A 122 -20.91 -17.91 26.84
N LYS A 123 -19.76 -17.28 27.13
CA LYS A 123 -19.46 -16.65 28.42
C LYS A 123 -19.17 -15.18 28.26
N GLU A 124 -19.61 -14.37 29.22
CA GLU A 124 -19.21 -12.97 29.27
C GLU A 124 -17.69 -12.86 29.38
N SER A 125 -17.10 -11.98 28.59
CA SER A 125 -15.66 -11.71 28.59
C SER A 125 -15.39 -10.22 28.57
N LYS A 126 -14.29 -9.82 29.24
CA LYS A 126 -13.75 -8.45 29.20
C LYS A 126 -12.61 -8.28 28.18
N THR A 127 -12.24 -9.37 27.52
CA THR A 127 -11.20 -9.40 26.49
C THR A 127 -11.62 -10.35 25.37
N ILE A 128 -11.22 -10.08 24.14
CA ILE A 128 -11.49 -10.94 22.99
C ILE A 128 -10.15 -11.32 22.36
N ASP A 129 -9.92 -12.62 22.17
CA ASP A 129 -8.74 -13.10 21.45
C ASP A 129 -8.77 -12.61 20.01
N ASN A 130 -7.66 -11.97 19.59
CA ASN A 130 -7.58 -11.28 18.30
C ASN A 130 -7.87 -12.20 17.12
N ASN A 131 -7.61 -13.50 17.24
CA ASN A 131 -7.83 -14.46 16.15
C ASN A 131 -9.32 -14.63 15.82
N PHE A 132 -10.24 -14.34 16.75
CA PHE A 132 -11.69 -14.36 16.47
C PHE A 132 -12.11 -13.27 15.49
N PHE A 133 -11.30 -12.23 15.33
CA PHE A 133 -11.58 -11.15 14.38
C PHE A 133 -11.03 -11.41 13.00
N LEU A 134 -10.13 -12.38 12.81
CA LEU A 134 -9.37 -12.54 11.57
C LEU A 134 -10.04 -13.52 10.60
N THR A 135 -10.14 -13.10 9.34
CA THR A 135 -10.54 -13.93 8.20
C THR A 135 -9.36 -14.02 7.24
N VAL A 136 -8.91 -15.23 6.89
CA VAL A 136 -7.78 -15.44 5.98
C VAL A 136 -8.19 -15.18 4.53
N VAL A 137 -7.37 -14.43 3.79
CA VAL A 137 -7.55 -14.15 2.37
C VAL A 137 -6.51 -14.94 1.55
N PRO A 138 -6.92 -15.72 0.54
CA PRO A 138 -5.98 -16.41 -0.34
C PRO A 138 -5.11 -15.44 -1.14
N ILE A 139 -3.81 -15.75 -1.24
CA ILE A 139 -2.88 -15.00 -2.08
C ILE A 139 -2.64 -15.77 -3.37
N VAL A 140 -2.88 -15.13 -4.51
CA VAL A 140 -2.54 -15.65 -5.83
C VAL A 140 -1.34 -14.90 -6.36
N GLN A 141 -0.35 -15.62 -6.89
CA GLN A 141 0.79 -14.99 -7.54
C GLN A 141 0.34 -14.26 -8.80
N HIS A 142 0.77 -13.01 -8.93
CA HIS A 142 0.47 -12.18 -10.07
C HIS A 142 1.71 -11.38 -10.47
N THR A 143 1.94 -11.28 -11.78
CA THR A 143 2.93 -10.39 -12.37
C THR A 143 2.16 -9.37 -13.19
N SER A 144 2.38 -8.08 -12.90
CA SER A 144 1.72 -7.02 -13.67
C SER A 144 2.23 -7.02 -15.10
N GLU A 145 1.32 -6.96 -16.06
CA GLU A 145 1.63 -6.75 -17.48
C GLU A 145 1.76 -5.26 -17.81
N VAL A 146 1.31 -4.38 -16.90
CA VAL A 146 1.23 -2.93 -17.12
C VAL A 146 2.38 -2.22 -16.41
N PHE A 147 2.61 -2.52 -15.14
CA PHE A 147 3.53 -1.76 -14.30
C PHE A 147 4.85 -2.49 -14.08
N VAL A 148 5.94 -1.76 -14.24
CA VAL A 148 7.24 -2.12 -13.69
C VAL A 148 7.42 -1.48 -12.30
N SER A 149 8.33 -2.04 -11.50
CA SER A 149 8.72 -1.48 -10.20
C SER A 149 10.24 -1.42 -10.13
N GLN A 150 10.84 -0.53 -10.92
CA GLN A 150 12.27 -0.34 -11.05
C GLN A 150 12.74 0.96 -10.40
N PHE A 151 11.87 1.98 -10.36
CA PHE A 151 12.19 3.29 -9.81
C PHE A 151 12.19 3.23 -8.27
N PRO A 152 13.17 3.87 -7.59
CA PRO A 152 13.24 3.94 -6.13
C PRO A 152 11.99 4.55 -5.54
N ARG A 153 11.65 4.09 -4.34
CA ARG A 153 10.46 4.53 -3.61
C ARG A 153 10.84 5.69 -2.69
N VAL A 154 9.88 6.58 -2.43
CA VAL A 154 10.00 7.59 -1.37
C VAL A 154 9.94 6.95 0.02
N ASN A 155 10.37 7.68 1.05
CA ASN A 155 10.31 7.25 2.47
C ASN A 155 11.10 5.95 2.75
N ARG A 156 12.29 5.84 2.16
CA ARG A 156 13.19 4.68 2.25
C ARG A 156 14.62 5.13 2.55
N ASP A 157 14.82 5.80 3.69
CA ASP A 157 16.13 6.38 4.07
C ASP A 157 17.25 5.34 4.24
N LEU A 158 16.89 4.06 4.39
CA LEU A 158 17.81 2.94 4.52
C LEU A 158 18.08 2.20 3.20
N ASP A 159 17.41 2.56 2.11
CA ASP A 159 17.66 1.97 0.80
C ASP A 159 18.88 2.65 0.15
N ASP A 160 19.65 1.88 -0.64
CA ASP A 160 20.86 2.38 -1.32
C ASP A 160 20.58 3.39 -2.44
N ARG A 161 19.30 3.58 -2.81
CA ARG A 161 18.86 4.39 -3.94
C ARG A 161 17.70 5.28 -3.53
N MET A 162 17.75 6.54 -3.98
CA MET A 162 16.70 7.52 -3.77
C MET A 162 16.16 8.04 -5.13
N PRO A 163 14.88 8.47 -5.19
CA PRO A 163 14.35 9.18 -6.36
C PRO A 163 15.25 10.35 -6.76
N SER A 164 15.68 10.38 -8.02
CA SER A 164 16.57 11.43 -8.53
C SER A 164 16.53 11.53 -10.05
N LYS A 165 17.11 12.59 -10.62
CA LYS A 165 17.27 12.74 -12.08
C LYS A 165 18.18 11.68 -12.68
N ASP A 166 19.25 11.28 -11.99
CA ASP A 166 20.16 10.21 -12.46
C ASP A 166 19.44 8.86 -12.53
N GLU A 167 18.53 8.62 -11.60
CA GLU A 167 17.67 7.45 -11.59
C GLU A 167 16.64 7.48 -12.72
N LEU A 168 16.00 8.63 -12.95
CA LEU A 168 15.10 8.84 -14.07
C LEU A 168 15.82 8.57 -15.40
N LYS A 169 17.02 9.13 -15.55
CA LYS A 169 17.91 8.87 -16.68
C LYS A 169 18.18 7.37 -16.83
N ARG A 170 18.57 6.70 -15.75
CA ARG A 170 18.95 5.29 -15.81
C ARG A 170 17.81 4.38 -16.22
N GLN A 171 16.58 4.67 -15.78
CA GLN A 171 15.40 3.91 -16.17
C GLN A 171 15.04 4.18 -17.63
N LEU A 172 14.85 5.45 -18.02
CA LEU A 172 14.38 5.82 -19.36
C LEU A 172 15.41 5.56 -20.46
N SER A 173 16.72 5.57 -20.15
CA SER A 173 17.78 5.23 -21.11
C SER A 173 17.73 3.78 -21.59
N LYS A 174 16.89 2.92 -20.97
CA LYS A 174 16.65 1.56 -21.47
C LYS A 174 15.71 1.55 -22.67
N SER A 175 15.03 2.64 -22.99
CA SER A 175 14.09 2.71 -24.11
C SER A 175 14.83 2.40 -25.42
N GLY A 176 14.25 1.50 -26.24
CA GLY A 176 14.87 1.01 -27.47
C GLY A 176 15.91 -0.10 -27.24
N THR A 177 16.17 -0.49 -26.00
CA THR A 177 17.10 -1.58 -25.66
C THR A 177 16.34 -2.77 -25.07
N SER A 178 16.77 -4.00 -25.40
CA SER A 178 16.24 -5.23 -24.81
C SER A 178 14.70 -5.38 -24.88
N GLY A 179 14.07 -4.83 -25.91
CA GLY A 179 12.62 -4.89 -26.12
C GLY A 179 11.80 -3.88 -25.31
N TRP A 180 12.44 -3.04 -24.49
CA TRP A 180 11.75 -1.98 -23.75
C TRP A 180 11.39 -0.82 -24.67
N ASN A 181 10.15 -0.36 -24.60
CA ASN A 181 9.75 0.93 -25.15
C ASN A 181 9.64 2.00 -24.04
N PHE A 182 9.53 3.26 -24.44
CA PHE A 182 9.47 4.38 -23.51
C PHE A 182 8.29 4.29 -22.53
N ILE A 183 7.11 3.86 -23.00
CA ILE A 183 5.91 3.76 -22.16
C ILE A 183 6.03 2.64 -21.16
N ASP A 184 6.64 1.50 -21.51
CA ASP A 184 6.91 0.41 -20.56
C ASP A 184 7.73 0.90 -19.36
N LEU A 185 8.73 1.75 -19.62
CA LEU A 185 9.60 2.32 -18.59
C LEU A 185 8.93 3.47 -17.83
N LEU A 186 8.06 4.24 -18.49
CA LEU A 186 7.23 5.27 -17.87
C LEU A 186 6.14 4.67 -16.97
N SER A 187 5.75 3.41 -17.22
CA SER A 187 4.73 2.68 -16.47
C SER A 187 5.28 2.15 -15.15
N ASP A 188 5.80 3.05 -14.33
CA ASP A 188 6.26 2.79 -12.98
C ASP A 188 5.60 3.80 -12.05
N PHE A 189 4.82 3.31 -11.09
CA PHE A 189 4.02 4.17 -10.22
C PHE A 189 4.89 5.15 -9.39
N ASN A 190 6.09 4.75 -8.96
CA ASN A 190 6.96 5.63 -8.19
C ASN A 190 7.63 6.69 -9.08
N LEU A 191 7.94 6.33 -10.32
CA LEU A 191 8.42 7.29 -11.33
C LEU A 191 7.32 8.31 -11.63
N LEU A 192 6.07 7.86 -11.82
CA LEU A 192 4.93 8.75 -12.03
C LEU A 192 4.72 9.69 -10.84
N ILE A 193 4.88 9.24 -9.59
CA ILE A 193 4.83 10.15 -8.43
C ILE A 193 5.97 11.18 -8.49
N TYR A 194 7.19 10.75 -8.80
CA TYR A 194 8.36 11.63 -8.88
C TYR A 194 8.19 12.73 -9.95
N LEU A 195 7.56 12.42 -11.09
CA LEU A 195 7.30 13.40 -12.14
C LEU A 195 6.33 14.52 -11.71
N THR A 196 5.59 14.36 -10.60
CA THR A 196 4.69 15.42 -10.08
C THR A 196 5.44 16.62 -9.49
N GLU A 197 6.77 16.53 -9.36
CA GLU A 197 7.62 17.67 -9.03
C GLU A 197 7.79 18.63 -10.21
N TYR A 198 7.50 18.16 -11.43
CA TYR A 198 7.78 18.89 -12.67
C TYR A 198 6.59 19.02 -13.61
N LEU A 199 5.62 18.11 -13.54
CA LEU A 199 4.43 18.07 -14.37
C LEU A 199 3.17 18.34 -13.56
N ASP A 200 2.18 18.97 -14.19
CA ASP A 200 0.90 19.29 -13.56
C ASP A 200 -0.04 18.07 -13.63
N ILE A 201 -0.59 17.67 -12.48
CA ILE A 201 -1.47 16.51 -12.39
C ILE A 201 -2.76 16.71 -13.19
N THR A 202 -3.29 17.93 -13.24
CA THR A 202 -4.57 18.18 -13.92
C THR A 202 -4.40 18.27 -15.43
N ALA A 203 -3.32 18.90 -15.89
CA ALA A 203 -3.08 19.15 -17.31
C ALA A 203 -2.38 17.98 -18.03
N ASP A 204 -1.40 17.34 -17.38
CA ASP A 204 -0.47 16.43 -18.06
C ASP A 204 -0.81 14.96 -17.83
N TYR A 205 -1.16 14.58 -16.59
CA TYR A 205 -1.36 13.18 -16.23
C TYR A 205 -2.53 12.49 -16.94
N PRO A 206 -3.66 13.13 -17.29
CA PRO A 206 -4.73 12.43 -17.99
C PRO A 206 -4.26 11.76 -19.29
N LYS A 207 -3.37 12.43 -20.05
CA LYS A 207 -2.81 11.88 -21.30
C LYS A 207 -1.74 10.84 -21.02
N ILE A 208 -0.86 11.10 -20.04
CA ILE A 208 0.22 10.16 -19.67
C ILE A 208 -0.37 8.84 -19.15
N CYS A 209 -1.30 8.91 -18.19
CA CYS A 209 -1.97 7.75 -17.61
C CYS A 209 -2.80 6.98 -18.64
N GLN A 210 -3.41 7.67 -19.60
CA GLN A 210 -4.12 7.02 -20.70
C GLN A 210 -3.19 6.15 -21.55
N SER A 211 -2.00 6.64 -21.92
CA SER A 211 -1.01 5.83 -22.65
C SER A 211 -0.41 4.68 -21.82
N VAL A 212 -0.32 4.85 -20.49
CA VAL A 212 0.13 3.79 -19.57
C VAL A 212 -0.88 2.64 -19.49
N THR A 213 -2.17 2.98 -19.37
CA THR A 213 -3.27 2.03 -19.19
C THR A 213 -3.75 1.40 -20.50
N ASP A 214 -3.71 2.16 -21.61
CA ASP A 214 -4.04 1.69 -22.95
C ASP A 214 -2.85 1.88 -23.90
N ARG A 215 -2.17 0.77 -24.18
CA ARG A 215 -0.98 0.73 -25.05
C ARG A 215 -1.27 1.01 -26.52
N THR A 216 -2.54 1.05 -26.91
CA THR A 216 -2.94 1.44 -28.27
C THR A 216 -2.93 2.97 -28.45
N ILE A 217 -2.92 3.73 -27.36
CA ILE A 217 -2.93 5.18 -27.36
C ILE A 217 -1.49 5.69 -27.21
N PRO A 218 -0.88 6.24 -28.28
CA PRO A 218 0.50 6.71 -28.21
C PRO A 218 0.61 7.95 -27.33
N LEU A 219 1.70 8.02 -26.56
CA LEU A 219 2.05 9.24 -25.84
C LEU A 219 2.49 10.32 -26.83
N ASP A 220 1.98 11.53 -26.61
CA ASP A 220 2.36 12.73 -27.37
C ASP A 220 3.88 12.93 -27.32
N ASP A 221 4.49 13.22 -28.47
CA ASP A 221 5.94 13.39 -28.57
C ASP A 221 6.44 14.58 -27.74
N GLY A 222 5.62 15.60 -27.52
CA GLY A 222 5.91 16.70 -26.59
C GLY A 222 6.18 16.20 -25.18
N TYR A 223 5.38 15.26 -24.66
CA TYR A 223 5.64 14.67 -23.33
C TYR A 223 6.89 13.81 -23.32
N LYS A 224 7.16 13.04 -24.39
CA LYS A 224 8.41 12.29 -24.50
C LYS A 224 9.61 13.22 -24.41
N ILE A 225 9.60 14.32 -25.17
CA ILE A 225 10.68 15.33 -25.19
C ILE A 225 10.86 15.99 -23.82
N ILE A 226 9.76 16.40 -23.19
CA ILE A 226 9.79 17.06 -21.89
C ILE A 226 10.40 16.11 -20.84
N ILE A 227 9.92 14.87 -20.78
CA ILE A 227 10.36 13.88 -19.79
C ILE A 227 11.82 13.44 -20.05
N THR A 228 12.23 13.25 -21.31
CA THR A 228 13.63 12.92 -21.63
C THR A 228 14.58 14.09 -21.33
N SER A 229 14.14 15.33 -21.59
CA SER A 229 14.87 16.54 -21.22
C SER A 229 15.04 16.65 -19.70
N MET A 230 14.00 16.38 -18.91
CA MET A 230 14.08 16.32 -17.45
C MET A 230 15.08 15.28 -16.95
N ALA A 231 15.20 14.15 -17.66
CA ALA A 231 16.15 13.09 -17.39
C ALA A 231 17.57 13.42 -17.87
N GLY A 232 17.81 14.53 -18.56
CA GLY A 232 19.12 14.84 -19.16
C GLY A 232 19.56 13.80 -20.19
N ILE A 233 18.60 13.26 -20.95
CA ILE A 233 18.82 12.39 -22.09
C ILE A 233 18.76 13.28 -23.33
N ASP A 234 19.91 13.75 -23.79
CA ASP A 234 20.00 14.56 -25.00
C ASP A 234 19.88 13.66 -26.25
N GLY A 235 18.88 13.96 -27.10
CA GLY A 235 18.95 13.74 -28.54
C GLY A 235 19.01 12.30 -29.06
N ALA A 236 18.12 11.41 -28.62
CA ALA A 236 17.74 10.23 -29.41
C ALA A 236 16.33 10.43 -29.96
N TYR A 237 16.21 11.30 -30.97
CA TYR A 237 15.03 11.39 -31.82
C TYR A 237 15.11 10.34 -32.92
#